data_AF-A0AAJ4MNP1-F1
#
_entry.id   AF-A0AAJ4MNP1-F1
#
_cell.length_a   1.000
_cell.length_b   1.000
_cell.length_c   1.000
_cell.angle_alpha   90.00
_cell.angle_beta   90.00
_cell.angle_gamma   90.00
#
_symmetry.space_group_name_H-M   'P 1'
#
loop_
_entity.id
_entity.type
_entity.pdbx_description
1 polymer ?
#
loop_
_entity_poly.entity_id
_entity_poly.type
_entity_poly.pdbx_seq_one_letter_code
_entity_poly.pdbx_strand_id
1 'polypeptide(L)' 'MLDWIFDAIVWIVRLLLYNLLGTVIEKLFYWPGWAMLRLLTLGHYPPARGTPHNHFAVALFAATVIASGLLMALT' A
#
# COMPACT_ATOMS: atom_id res chain seq x y z
N MET A 1 31.74 19.58 -0.86
CA MET A 1 32.12 18.18 -0.53
C MET A 1 31.28 17.60 0.60
N LEU A 2 30.59 18.41 1.41
CA LEU A 2 29.64 17.92 2.42
C LEU A 2 28.24 17.70 1.84
N ASP A 3 27.87 18.49 0.82
CA ASP A 3 26.52 18.48 0.21
C ASP A 3 26.19 17.16 -0.48
N TRP A 4 27.13 16.59 -1.25
CA TRP A 4 26.92 15.29 -1.90
C TRP A 4 26.76 14.14 -0.89
N ILE A 5 27.43 14.22 0.27
CA ILE A 5 27.28 13.24 1.34
C ILE A 5 25.90 13.36 1.96
N PHE A 6 25.46 14.59 2.22
CA PHE A 6 24.13 14.86 2.74
C PHE A 6 23.04 14.38 1.78
N ASP A 7 23.17 14.66 0.48
CA ASP A 7 22.24 14.20 -0.55
C ASP A 7 22.18 12.66 -0.62
N ALA A 8 23.33 11.99 -0.55
CA ALA A 8 23.38 10.54 -0.52
C ALA A 8 22.67 9.97 0.72
N ILE A 9 22.88 10.56 1.90
CA ILE A 9 22.20 10.16 3.14
C ILE A 9 20.70 10.34 3.00
N VAL A 10 20.24 11.49 2.52
CA VAL A 10 18.81 11.77 2.30
C VAL A 10 18.20 10.76 1.35
N TRP A 11 18.90 10.41 0.27
CA TRP A 11 18.45 9.42 -0.70
C TRP A 11 18.30 8.03 -0.08
N ILE A 12 19.30 7.59 0.70
CA ILE A 12 19.26 6.29 1.40
C ILE A 12 18.11 6.26 2.41
N VAL A 13 17.96 7.31 3.22
CA VAL A 13 16.87 7.41 4.20
C VAL A 13 15.51 7.37 3.51
N ARG A 14 15.35 8.10 2.40
CA ARG A 14 14.12 8.08 1.60
C ARG A 14 13.82 6.68 1.06
N LEU A 15 14.82 5.98 0.53
CA LEU A 15 14.67 4.61 0.03
C LEU A 15 14.22 3.65 1.14
N LEU A 16 14.87 3.71 2.30
CA LEU A 16 14.52 2.90 3.47
C LEU A 16 13.10 3.20 3.94
N LEU A 17 12.74 4.48 4.02
CA LEU A 17 11.43 4.92 4.46
C LEU A 17 10.33 4.44 3.50
N TYR A 18 10.52 4.56 2.19
CA TYR A 18 9.54 4.08 1.21
C TYR A 18 9.38 2.56 1.22
N ASN A 19 10.46 1.80 1.34
CA ASN A 19 10.37 0.35 1.46
C ASN A 19 9.67 -0.08 2.76
N LEU A 20 9.97 0.60 3.87
CA LEU A 20 9.31 0.35 5.15
C LEU A 20 7.81 0.66 5.07
N LEU A 21 7.45 1.86 4.61
CA LEU A 21 6.05 2.25 4.41
C LEU A 21 5.33 1.29 3.47
N GLY A 22 5.94 0.94 2.34
CA GLY A 22 5.38 0.00 1.38
C GLY A 22 5.07 -1.36 2.02
N THR A 23 6.03 -1.89 2.79
CA THR A 23 5.87 -3.17 3.51
C THR A 23 4.80 -3.09 4.59
N VAL A 24 4.74 -1.99 5.35
CA VAL A 24 3.74 -1.77 6.39
C VAL A 24 2.35 -1.68 5.79
N ILE A 25 2.20 -0.91 4.70
CA ILE A 25 0.93 -0.78 3.97
C ILE A 25 0.50 -2.14 3.46
N GLU A 26 1.39 -2.87 2.78
CA GLU A 26 1.09 -4.20 2.25
C GLU A 26 0.64 -5.15 3.37
N LYS A 27 1.40 -5.26 4.46
CA LYS A 27 1.05 -6.20 5.54
C LYS A 27 -0.23 -5.84 6.29
N LEU A 28 -0.51 -4.56 6.50
CA LEU A 28 -1.69 -4.12 7.24
C LEU A 28 -2.95 -4.11 6.38
N PHE A 29 -2.86 -3.62 5.15
CA PHE A 29 -4.02 -3.34 4.31
C PHE A 29 -4.27 -4.35 3.20
N TYR A 30 -3.36 -5.31 2.96
CA TYR A 30 -3.62 -6.36 1.97
C TYR A 30 -4.85 -7.20 2.32
N TRP A 31 -4.98 -7.65 3.57
CA TRP A 31 -6.13 -8.47 3.99
C TRP A 31 -7.46 -7.71 3.91
N PRO A 32 -7.58 -6.46 4.41
CA PRO A 32 -8.75 -5.61 4.17
C PRO A 32 -9.05 -5.40 2.68
N GLY A 33 -8.03 -5.09 1.87
CA GLY A 33 -8.20 -4.83 0.45
C GLY A 33 -8.67 -6.07 -0.31
N TRP A 34 -8.14 -7.22 0.06
CA TRP A 34 -8.59 -8.51 -0.48
C TRP A 34 -10.06 -8.77 -0.16
N ALA A 35 -10.48 -8.56 1.09
CA ALA A 35 -11.86 -8.74 1.50
C ALA A 35 -12.80 -7.76 0.77
N MET A 36 -12.38 -6.51 0.63
CA MET A 36 -13.16 -5.48 -0.05
C MET A 36 -13.32 -5.76 -1.55
N LEU A 37 -12.23 -6.13 -2.22
CA LEU A 37 -12.28 -6.55 -3.63
C LEU A 37 -13.14 -7.81 -3.80
N ARG A 38 -13.07 -8.75 -2.86
CA ARG A 38 -13.92 -9.94 -2.87
C ARG A 38 -15.40 -9.60 -2.75
N LEU A 39 -15.76 -8.64 -1.91
CA LEU A 39 -17.14 -8.13 -1.81
C LEU A 39 -17.58 -7.43 -3.11
N LEU A 40 -16.75 -6.54 -3.65
CA LEU A 40 -17.05 -5.79 -4.88
C LEU A 40 -17.17 -6.68 -6.12
N THR A 41 -16.43 -7.79 -6.16
CA THR A 41 -16.42 -8.75 -7.28
C THR A 41 -17.35 -9.94 -7.04
N LEU A 42 -18.24 -9.89 -6.05
CA LEU A 42 -19.17 -10.97 -5.71
C LEU A 42 -18.48 -12.32 -5.51
N GLY A 43 -17.28 -12.31 -4.92
CA GLY A 43 -16.50 -13.51 -4.63
C GLY A 43 -15.54 -13.96 -5.72
N HIS A 44 -15.51 -13.31 -6.89
CA HIS A 44 -14.57 -13.67 -7.98
C HIS A 44 -13.11 -13.36 -7.68
N TYR A 45 -12.85 -12.46 -6.74
CA TYR A 45 -11.50 -12.14 -6.29
C TYR A 45 -11.02 -13.14 -5.21
N PRO A 46 -9.76 -13.62 -5.26
CA PRO A 46 -8.66 -13.24 -6.17
C PRO A 46 -8.71 -13.97 -7.53
N PRO A 47 -8.09 -13.40 -8.58
CA PRO A 47 -8.06 -14.03 -9.91
C PRO A 47 -7.42 -15.42 -9.88
N ALA A 48 -7.75 -16.24 -10.88
CA ALA A 48 -7.33 -17.64 -10.94
C ALA A 48 -5.81 -17.82 -10.72
N ARG A 49 -5.45 -18.90 -10.02
CA ARG A 49 -4.06 -19.26 -9.69
C ARG A 49 -3.20 -19.23 -10.95
N GLY A 50 -2.14 -18.42 -10.93
CA GLY A 50 -1.20 -18.28 -12.04
C GLY A 50 -1.20 -16.89 -12.70
N THR A 51 -2.15 -16.01 -12.37
CA THR A 51 -2.09 -14.61 -12.79
C THR A 51 -1.25 -13.78 -11.80
N PRO A 52 -0.20 -13.07 -12.25
CA PRO A 52 0.55 -12.17 -11.38
C PRO A 52 -0.38 -11.05 -10.91
N HIS A 53 -0.57 -10.96 -9.61
CA HIS A 53 -1.44 -9.98 -8.98
C HIS A 53 -0.61 -9.10 -8.04
N ASN A 54 -0.78 -7.78 -8.14
CA ASN A 54 0.00 -6.82 -7.37
C ASN A 54 -0.59 -6.58 -5.97
N HIS A 55 0.01 -7.20 -4.96
CA HIS A 55 -0.42 -7.11 -3.56
C HIS A 55 -0.40 -5.67 -3.03
N PHE A 56 0.61 -4.89 -3.41
CA PHE A 56 0.74 -3.50 -2.99
C PHE A 56 -0.43 -2.66 -3.51
N ALA A 57 -0.90 -2.89 -4.74
CA ALA A 57 -2.04 -2.17 -5.29
C ALA A 57 -3.33 -2.42 -4.50
N VAL A 58 -3.55 -3.66 -4.03
CA VAL A 58 -4.72 -4.03 -3.20
C VAL A 58 -4.65 -3.39 -1.83
N ALA A 59 -3.47 -3.42 -1.22
CA ALA A 59 -3.25 -2.79 0.06
C ALA A 59 -3.42 -1.28 -0.02
N LEU A 60 -2.88 -0.64 -1.06
CA LEU A 60 -3.03 0.79 -1.31
C LEU A 60 -4.50 1.17 -1.55
N PHE A 61 -5.26 0.34 -2.28
CA PHE A 61 -6.70 0.51 -2.47
C PHE A 61 -7.44 0.54 -1.12
N ALA A 62 -7.24 -0.47 -0.27
CA ALA A 62 -7.87 -0.51 1.04
C ALA A 62 -7.44 0.68 1.93
N ALA A 63 -6.15 1.00 1.96
CA ALA A 63 -5.64 2.13 2.73
C ALA A 63 -6.32 3.44 2.30
N THR A 64 -6.46 3.66 0.99
CA THR A 64 -7.08 4.87 0.43
C THR A 64 -8.56 4.94 0.78
N VAL A 65 -9.31 3.84 0.63
CA VAL A 65 -10.75 3.82 0.95
C VAL A 65 -10.99 4.05 2.43
N ILE A 66 -10.23 3.40 3.31
CA ILE A 66 -10.35 3.57 4.77
C ILE A 66 -9.97 5.00 5.16
N ALA A 67 -8.86 5.52 4.66
CA ALA A 67 -8.42 6.89 4.95
C ALA A 67 -9.45 7.92 4.48
N SER A 68 -10.05 7.73 3.30
CA SER A 68 -11.08 8.63 2.77
C SER A 68 -12.36 8.57 3.61
N GLY A 69 -12.81 7.37 3.99
CA GLY A 69 -13.96 7.21 4.88
C GLY A 69 -13.73 7.82 6.26
N LEU A 70 -12.51 7.67 6.81
CA LEU A 70 -12.14 8.29 8.07
C LEU A 70 -12.11 9.83 7.96
N LEU A 71 -11.55 10.37 6.86
CA LEU A 71 -11.53 11.80 6.60
C LEU A 71 -12.96 12.36 6.56
N MET A 72 -13.85 11.71 5.80
CA MET A 72 -15.26 12.09 5.71
C MET A 72 -16.00 12.03 7.06
N ALA A 73 -15.64 11.08 7.93
CA ALA A 73 -16.24 10.97 9.26
C ALA A 73 -15.75 12.05 10.24
N LEU A 74 -14.61 12.68 9.96
CA LEU A 74 -13.96 13.68 10.81
C LEU A 74 -14.25 15.12 10.37
N THR A 75 -14.87 15.31 9.20
CA THR A 75 -15.29 16.60 8.63
C THR A 75 -16.80 16.80 8.77
#